data_AF-F0YKB6-F1
#
_entry.id   AF-F0YKB6-F1
#
_cell.length_a   1.000
_cell.length_b   1.000
_cell.length_c   1.000
_cell.angle_alpha   90.00
_cell.angle_beta   90.00
_cell.angle_gamma   90.00
#
_symmetry.space_group_name_H-M   'P 1'
#
loop_
_entity.id
_entity.type
_entity.pdbx_description
1 polymer ?
#
loop_
_entity_poly.entity_id
_entity_poly.type
_entity_poly.pdbx_seq_one_letter_code
_entity_poly.pdbx_strand_id
1 'polypeptide(L)'
;MASVGSRPSSRRRALAVAALSVGLGSAQFQFEIPAGMFEQMHGMGGGGRMGGGGGGRPRGPSAPQGVHDNFDWLKASSWNWNNWRDVRFGADGRFEAPTPDCERGGCKWSADETTVYIRWGEAGLHKLKPTAMEAAPGTKLKGKRVQDGERCTATFLSKDERDEDLDLYEVLGIDDEVDQKAIKKAYRKLSLKFHPDKCAKDIECAKMMNRVNLAYEVLGDEDKRILYDTGGLESVKEGIEEDEGGGGGMDPFSMLFGGGQQRKRGGGKRGQDAHVELAVSLEDMYLGNVVDAAITRRVVCRKCAGKKDGKCAGCGRCPNEVRMVQREMRPGMIVQQQEEVQSKEKCKNEETVLKAHVEQGMDNGAELTFPRMSEQLPGQIPGNIIMALKQKPHAKFTRKGNDLHMDMVITLKEALLGFSRKFDHLDGHPVVVSSSKITKPAEVKRMKGEGMPIHNFPSEHGDLFVKFQFKMPNQLSEEQKTLIGQIFDQ
;
A
#
# COMPACT_ATOMS: atom_id res chain seq x y z
N MET A 1 -48.12 19.82 19.47
CA MET A 1 -46.85 19.98 20.21
C MET A 1 -45.77 20.07 19.13
N ALA A 2 -45.13 21.19 18.81
CA ALA A 2 -44.54 22.27 19.63
C ALA A 2 -43.39 21.76 20.51
N SER A 3 -42.20 22.37 20.58
CA SER A 3 -41.64 23.63 20.00
C SER A 3 -40.12 23.46 19.73
N VAL A 4 -39.51 23.95 18.63
CA VAL A 4 -39.07 25.34 18.30
C VAL A 4 -38.03 25.93 19.28
N GLY A 5 -36.89 26.42 18.74
CA GLY A 5 -35.90 27.29 19.40
C GLY A 5 -34.43 26.96 19.03
N SER A 6 -33.71 27.57 18.07
CA SER A 6 -33.42 28.96 17.67
C SER A 6 -32.16 29.59 18.33
N ARG A 7 -31.19 29.99 17.49
CA ARG A 7 -30.11 30.99 17.74
C ARG A 7 -30.72 32.40 18.04
N PRO A 8 -30.01 33.51 18.45
CA PRO A 8 -28.61 33.85 18.13
C PRO A 8 -27.76 34.82 19.03
N SER A 9 -26.46 34.92 18.70
CA SER A 9 -25.56 36.11 18.58
C SER A 9 -25.48 37.30 19.59
N SER A 10 -24.23 37.70 19.91
CA SER A 10 -23.57 39.01 19.54
C SER A 10 -22.92 39.92 20.61
N ARG A 11 -21.68 40.35 20.30
CA ARG A 11 -21.03 41.69 20.45
C ARG A 11 -21.25 42.58 21.70
N ARG A 12 -20.13 42.93 22.38
CA ARG A 12 -19.46 44.27 22.54
C ARG A 12 -18.26 44.09 23.50
N ARG A 13 -17.07 44.70 23.43
CA ARG A 13 -16.45 45.93 22.86
C ARG A 13 -16.26 47.09 23.89
N ALA A 14 -14.99 47.27 24.28
CA ALA A 14 -14.35 48.37 25.04
C ALA A 14 -12.82 48.29 24.71
N LEU A 15 -11.91 49.29 24.70
CA LEU A 15 -11.83 50.71 25.11
C LEU A 15 -11.67 50.97 26.64
N ALA A 16 -10.63 51.64 27.15
CA ALA A 16 -9.39 52.17 26.53
C ALA A 16 -8.16 51.73 27.39
N VAL A 17 -7.06 52.45 27.70
CA VAL A 17 -6.62 53.87 27.66
C VAL A 17 -5.14 53.93 27.19
N ALA A 18 -4.59 55.10 26.86
CA ALA A 18 -3.22 55.29 26.36
C ALA A 18 -2.16 55.61 27.44
N ALA A 19 -0.88 55.41 27.09
CA ALA A 19 0.25 56.18 27.61
C ALA A 19 1.34 56.28 26.52
N LEU A 20 1.98 57.45 26.39
CA LEU A 20 2.99 57.74 25.37
C LEU A 20 4.04 58.68 25.98
N SER A 21 5.32 58.33 25.98
CA SER A 21 6.40 59.18 26.49
C SER A 21 7.71 58.98 25.71
N VAL A 22 8.42 60.10 25.48
CA VAL A 22 9.50 60.27 24.49
C VAL A 22 10.89 60.14 25.12
N GLY A 23 11.88 59.72 24.32
CA GLY A 23 13.32 59.76 24.62
C GLY A 23 14.12 58.94 23.59
N LEU A 24 14.55 59.46 22.44
CA LEU A 24 15.61 60.46 22.17
C LEU A 24 16.96 60.13 22.85
N GLY A 25 17.95 59.75 22.03
CA GLY A 25 19.36 59.61 22.43
C GLY A 25 20.19 58.77 21.45
N SER A 26 21.07 59.45 20.70
CA SER A 26 22.37 59.04 20.08
C SER A 26 22.64 57.54 19.75
N ALA A 27 23.11 57.16 18.55
CA ALA A 27 24.40 57.51 17.93
C ALA A 27 25.61 57.28 18.89
N GLN A 28 26.73 56.66 18.49
CA GLN A 28 27.23 56.27 17.17
C GLN A 28 28.24 55.10 17.32
N PHE A 29 28.55 54.41 16.22
CA PHE A 29 29.84 53.84 15.74
C PHE A 29 31.05 53.86 16.74
N GLN A 30 31.99 52.91 16.76
CA GLN A 30 32.43 51.95 15.73
C GLN A 30 33.30 50.84 16.35
N PHE A 31 33.45 49.69 15.68
CA PHE A 31 34.74 48.97 15.61
C PHE A 31 34.70 47.95 14.45
N GLU A 32 35.49 48.22 13.42
CA GLU A 32 35.86 47.22 12.41
C GLU A 32 37.24 46.64 12.78
N ILE A 33 37.46 45.36 12.47
CA ILE A 33 38.78 44.72 12.55
C ILE A 33 39.04 44.02 11.21
N PRO A 34 39.94 44.53 10.36
CA PRO A 34 40.33 43.86 9.13
C PRO A 34 41.37 42.75 9.40
N ALA A 35 41.31 41.74 8.52
CA ALA A 35 42.13 40.53 8.39
C ALA A 35 43.63 40.63 8.69
N GLY A 36 44.26 39.48 9.01
CA GLY A 36 45.73 39.37 8.90
C GLY A 36 46.41 38.05 9.32
N MET A 37 46.38 37.06 8.45
CA MET A 37 47.47 36.09 8.16
C MET A 37 48.25 35.37 9.29
N PHE A 38 48.04 34.06 9.28
CA PHE A 38 48.81 32.95 9.88
C PHE A 38 50.25 32.86 9.33
N GLU A 39 51.26 32.56 10.17
CA GLU A 39 52.48 31.82 9.76
C GLU A 39 53.13 31.09 10.98
N GLN A 40 54.21 30.32 10.77
CA GLN A 40 54.56 29.15 11.61
C GLN A 40 55.98 29.12 12.22
N MET A 41 56.07 28.40 13.35
CA MET A 41 57.17 27.52 13.81
C MET A 41 58.47 28.04 14.48
N HIS A 42 58.86 27.28 15.51
CA HIS A 42 60.20 27.07 16.13
C HIS A 42 60.99 28.23 16.78
N GLY A 43 61.35 28.04 18.07
CA GLY A 43 62.36 28.87 18.77
C GLY A 43 62.41 28.65 20.30
N MET A 44 63.47 28.01 20.80
CA MET A 44 63.67 27.56 22.19
C MET A 44 63.50 28.60 23.34
N GLY A 45 63.05 28.13 24.51
CA GLY A 45 63.76 28.38 25.79
C GLY A 45 63.09 29.22 26.91
N GLY A 46 63.00 28.65 28.12
CA GLY A 46 63.27 29.39 29.38
C GLY A 46 62.11 29.81 30.32
N GLY A 47 61.76 28.94 31.28
CA GLY A 47 61.73 29.31 32.71
C GLY A 47 60.53 30.06 33.37
N GLY A 48 59.69 29.31 34.10
CA GLY A 48 59.51 29.54 35.55
C GLY A 48 58.28 30.28 36.14
N ARG A 49 57.48 29.54 36.93
CA ARG A 49 56.73 29.94 38.17
C ARG A 49 55.63 31.05 38.11
N MET A 50 54.66 31.14 39.04
CA MET A 50 53.81 30.12 39.73
C MET A 50 52.71 30.80 40.58
N GLY A 51 51.43 30.41 40.43
CA GLY A 51 50.31 30.69 41.37
C GLY A 51 49.73 32.12 41.40
N GLY A 52 48.51 32.36 41.92
CA GLY A 52 47.46 31.39 42.27
C GLY A 52 46.38 31.87 43.27
N GLY A 53 45.13 32.08 42.81
CA GLY A 53 43.91 32.20 43.65
C GLY A 53 43.71 33.52 44.44
N GLY A 54 42.52 33.85 44.93
CA GLY A 54 41.19 33.24 44.69
C GLY A 54 40.19 33.47 45.83
N GLY A 55 38.94 33.87 45.52
CA GLY A 55 37.86 33.99 46.52
C GLY A 55 36.49 34.22 45.87
N GLY A 56 35.43 33.50 46.29
CA GLY A 56 34.14 33.56 45.61
C GLY A 56 32.97 32.90 46.36
N ARG A 57 31.76 33.13 45.84
CA ARG A 57 30.48 32.62 46.38
C ARG A 57 30.32 31.09 46.19
N PRO A 58 29.50 30.41 47.03
CA PRO A 58 29.30 28.96 46.94
C PRO A 58 28.73 28.55 45.57
N ARG A 59 29.25 27.45 45.03
CA ARG A 59 28.83 26.88 43.74
C ARG A 59 28.01 25.62 43.99
N GLY A 60 26.84 25.51 43.34
CA GLY A 60 26.16 24.22 43.18
C GLY A 60 27.02 23.23 42.38
N PRO A 61 26.68 21.92 42.36
CA PRO A 61 27.53 20.87 41.80
C PRO A 61 27.91 21.15 40.34
N SER A 62 29.15 21.61 40.14
CA SER A 62 29.67 21.99 38.83
C SER A 62 29.94 20.75 38.00
N ALA A 63 29.21 20.60 36.90
CA ALA A 63 29.67 19.78 35.78
C ALA A 63 31.05 20.29 35.30
N PRO A 64 31.93 19.40 34.81
CA PRO A 64 33.23 19.80 34.26
C PRO A 64 33.06 20.75 33.07
N GLN A 65 34.10 21.55 32.80
CA GLN A 65 34.20 22.34 31.58
C GLN A 65 34.97 21.52 30.53
N GLY A 66 34.39 21.38 29.33
CA GLY A 66 34.95 20.54 28.26
C GLY A 66 34.38 19.12 28.25
N VAL A 67 34.86 18.32 27.31
CA VAL A 67 34.54 16.90 27.15
C VAL A 67 35.86 16.14 27.30
N HIS A 68 35.93 15.19 28.22
CA HIS A 68 37.09 14.31 28.35
C HIS A 68 37.14 13.32 27.18
N ASP A 69 38.33 13.08 26.62
CA ASP A 69 38.57 12.35 25.35
C ASP A 69 37.88 10.97 25.28
N ASN A 70 37.75 10.27 26.41
CA ASN A 70 36.94 9.04 26.58
C ASN A 70 35.49 9.14 26.06
N PHE A 71 34.97 10.35 25.85
CA PHE A 71 33.61 10.65 25.40
C PHE A 71 33.56 11.37 24.05
N ASP A 72 34.66 11.40 23.29
CA ASP A 72 34.69 12.02 21.96
C ASP A 72 33.76 11.34 20.95
N TRP A 73 33.46 10.05 21.14
CA TRP A 73 32.44 9.30 20.39
C TRP A 73 31.00 9.82 20.58
N LEU A 74 30.76 10.68 21.59
CA LEU A 74 29.49 11.40 21.71
C LEU A 74 29.44 12.66 20.81
N LYS A 75 30.57 13.21 20.37
CA LYS A 75 30.59 14.41 19.51
C LYS A 75 29.90 14.10 18.17
N ALA A 76 28.94 14.93 17.79
CA ALA A 76 28.04 14.78 16.63
C ALA A 76 27.12 13.53 16.64
N SER A 77 26.93 12.87 17.79
CA SER A 77 26.05 11.68 17.92
C SER A 77 24.55 12.02 18.08
N SER A 78 23.66 11.06 17.74
CA SER A 78 22.20 11.17 17.84
C SER A 78 21.62 10.11 18.77
N TRP A 79 20.58 10.45 19.54
CA TRP A 79 20.03 9.61 20.61
C TRP A 79 18.51 9.73 20.75
N ASN A 80 17.88 8.64 21.20
CA ASN A 80 16.51 8.63 21.72
C ASN A 80 16.55 8.69 23.26
N TRP A 81 16.06 9.77 23.85
CA TRP A 81 16.06 10.05 25.28
C TRP A 81 14.74 9.65 25.95
N ASN A 82 14.75 8.62 26.78
CA ASN A 82 13.56 7.96 27.31
C ASN A 82 12.62 7.50 26.17
N ASN A 83 11.66 8.35 25.80
CA ASN A 83 10.70 8.15 24.70
C ASN A 83 10.78 9.28 23.64
N TRP A 84 11.85 10.09 23.66
CA TRP A 84 11.95 11.37 22.95
C TRP A 84 13.09 11.34 21.93
N ARG A 85 12.76 11.55 20.64
CA ARG A 85 13.69 11.36 19.51
C ARG A 85 14.54 12.61 19.23
N ASP A 86 15.51 12.45 18.34
CA ASP A 86 16.28 13.53 17.70
C ASP A 86 17.10 14.44 18.65
N VAL A 87 17.48 13.91 19.81
CA VAL A 87 18.45 14.54 20.72
C VAL A 87 19.87 14.35 20.17
N ARG A 88 20.69 15.40 20.12
CA ARG A 88 22.07 15.35 19.60
C ARG A 88 23.09 16.01 20.52
N PHE A 89 24.28 15.44 20.52
CA PHE A 89 25.43 15.93 21.27
C PHE A 89 26.37 16.65 20.29
N GLY A 90 26.29 17.98 20.22
CA GLY A 90 27.09 18.81 19.32
C GLY A 90 28.58 18.74 19.66
N ALA A 91 29.44 18.76 18.64
CA ALA A 91 30.90 18.65 18.81
C ALA A 91 31.54 19.85 19.55
N ASP A 92 30.84 20.99 19.61
CA ASP A 92 31.23 22.19 20.36
C ASP A 92 30.70 22.22 21.81
N GLY A 93 30.12 21.11 22.29
CA GLY A 93 29.52 21.00 23.62
C GLY A 93 28.08 21.51 23.71
N ARG A 94 27.44 21.95 22.61
CA ARG A 94 25.98 22.16 22.58
C ARG A 94 25.23 20.85 22.73
N PHE A 95 24.10 20.89 23.41
CA PHE A 95 23.15 19.78 23.46
C PHE A 95 21.89 20.20 22.73
N GLU A 96 21.64 19.58 21.57
CA GLU A 96 20.48 19.87 20.73
C GLU A 96 19.33 18.94 21.14
N ALA A 97 18.17 19.52 21.41
CA ALA A 97 16.93 18.80 21.66
C ALA A 97 15.76 19.73 21.29
N PRO A 98 14.61 19.21 20.81
CA PRO A 98 13.47 20.03 20.36
C PRO A 98 12.66 20.70 21.50
N THR A 99 13.36 21.30 22.47
CA THR A 99 12.80 22.18 23.52
C THR A 99 13.22 23.63 23.30
N PRO A 100 12.34 24.63 23.53
CA PRO A 100 12.64 26.06 23.30
C PRO A 100 13.86 26.63 24.05
N ASP A 101 14.35 25.97 25.10
CA ASP A 101 15.57 26.38 25.81
C ASP A 101 16.85 26.02 25.06
N CYS A 102 16.84 24.89 24.35
CA CYS A 102 17.98 24.43 23.57
C CYS A 102 18.07 25.18 22.24
N GLU A 103 16.93 25.48 21.60
CA GLU A 103 16.84 26.35 20.43
C GLU A 103 17.40 27.76 20.70
N ARG A 104 17.20 28.28 21.92
CA ARG A 104 17.79 29.54 22.40
C ARG A 104 19.27 29.41 22.85
N GLY A 105 19.92 28.26 22.61
CA GLY A 105 21.33 28.01 22.91
C GLY A 105 21.66 27.76 24.39
N GLY A 106 20.65 27.56 25.25
CA GLY A 106 20.83 27.36 26.69
C GLY A 106 21.34 25.97 27.08
N CYS A 107 21.20 24.98 26.20
CA CYS A 107 21.52 23.58 26.49
C CYS A 107 22.96 23.19 26.12
N LYS A 108 23.66 22.55 27.05
CA LYS A 108 25.06 22.12 26.88
C LYS A 108 25.33 20.79 27.56
N TRP A 109 26.31 20.06 27.03
CA TRP A 109 26.84 18.86 27.66
C TRP A 109 28.34 18.98 27.97
N SER A 110 28.81 18.15 28.89
CA SER A 110 30.22 17.92 29.22
C SER A 110 30.41 16.51 29.74
N ALA A 111 31.66 16.05 29.89
CA ALA A 111 31.95 14.72 30.42
C ALA A 111 33.22 14.73 31.27
N ASP A 112 33.22 13.96 32.37
CA ASP A 112 34.43 13.53 33.07
C ASP A 112 34.91 12.17 32.53
N GLU A 113 35.94 11.57 33.14
CA GLU A 113 36.50 10.27 32.77
C GLU A 113 35.47 9.12 32.67
N THR A 114 34.32 9.23 33.37
CA THR A 114 33.35 8.14 33.54
C THR A 114 31.86 8.54 33.44
N THR A 115 31.55 9.84 33.38
CA THR A 115 30.19 10.37 33.56
C THR A 115 29.90 11.51 32.59
N VAL A 116 28.74 11.43 31.92
CA VAL A 116 28.21 12.46 31.03
C VAL A 116 27.28 13.39 31.80
N TYR A 117 27.44 14.69 31.62
CA TYR A 117 26.69 15.76 32.25
C TYR A 117 25.91 16.54 31.21
N ILE A 118 24.62 16.75 31.41
CA ILE A 118 23.78 17.49 30.46
C ILE A 118 22.97 18.53 31.21
N ARG A 119 23.19 19.80 30.86
CA ARG A 119 22.41 20.94 31.33
C ARG A 119 21.33 21.23 30.29
N TRP A 120 20.10 20.84 30.60
CA TRP A 120 18.96 20.91 29.68
C TRP A 120 18.00 22.01 30.14
N GLY A 121 18.29 23.27 29.79
CA GLY A 121 17.40 24.40 30.03
C GLY A 121 16.90 24.49 31.48
N GLU A 122 15.59 24.72 31.64
CA GLU A 122 14.91 24.73 32.94
C GLU A 122 14.81 23.34 33.61
N ALA A 123 14.94 22.25 32.84
CA ALA A 123 15.01 20.87 33.38
C ALA A 123 16.37 20.54 34.04
N GLY A 124 17.31 21.49 34.08
CA GLY A 124 18.47 21.43 34.96
C GLY A 124 19.55 20.41 34.58
N LEU A 125 20.27 19.90 35.59
CA LEU A 125 21.44 19.04 35.40
C LEU A 125 21.07 17.56 35.47
N HIS A 126 21.49 16.81 34.46
CA HIS A 126 21.40 15.35 34.37
C HIS A 126 22.80 14.75 34.47
N LYS A 127 22.93 13.59 35.12
CA LYS A 127 24.16 12.78 35.18
C LYS A 127 23.89 11.37 34.66
N LEU A 128 24.64 10.94 33.65
CA LEU A 128 24.50 9.63 33.02
C LEU A 128 25.84 8.90 32.95
N LYS A 129 25.80 7.56 32.89
CA LYS A 129 26.94 6.72 32.51
C LYS A 129 26.57 5.84 31.32
N PRO A 130 27.47 5.62 30.36
CA PRO A 130 27.23 4.72 29.24
C PRO A 130 27.21 3.25 29.67
N THR A 131 26.58 2.38 28.88
CA THR A 131 26.70 0.92 28.98
C THR A 131 27.87 0.35 28.16
N ALA A 132 28.36 1.09 27.17
CA ALA A 132 29.52 0.79 26.34
C ALA A 132 30.20 2.12 25.94
N MET A 133 31.53 2.16 25.86
CA MET A 133 32.31 3.40 25.62
C MET A 133 32.50 3.69 24.12
N GLU A 134 31.45 3.52 23.32
CA GLU A 134 31.50 3.60 21.87
C GLU A 134 30.14 3.94 21.24
N ALA A 135 30.16 4.50 20.04
CA ALA A 135 28.98 4.88 19.27
C ALA A 135 28.37 3.67 18.52
N ALA A 136 28.05 2.59 19.24
CA ALA A 136 27.55 1.34 18.67
C ALA A 136 26.03 1.14 18.91
N PRO A 137 25.30 0.46 17.99
CA PRO A 137 23.88 0.11 18.16
C PRO A 137 23.58 -0.56 19.50
N GLY A 138 22.45 -0.21 20.11
CA GLY A 138 22.06 -0.73 21.42
C GLY A 138 22.78 -0.11 22.63
N THR A 139 23.82 0.71 22.44
CA THR A 139 24.48 1.47 23.53
C THR A 139 23.51 2.44 24.21
N LYS A 140 23.56 2.53 25.55
CA LYS A 140 22.65 3.38 26.34
C LYS A 140 23.40 4.24 27.35
N LEU A 141 23.08 5.53 27.44
CA LEU A 141 23.44 6.35 28.59
C LEU A 141 22.35 6.20 29.65
N LYS A 142 22.69 5.72 30.85
CA LYS A 142 21.73 5.51 31.96
C LYS A 142 22.11 6.36 33.17
N GLY A 143 21.14 6.99 33.81
CA GLY A 143 21.40 7.79 35.01
C GLY A 143 20.17 8.52 35.53
N LYS A 144 20.37 9.73 36.08
CA LYS A 144 19.32 10.49 36.76
C LYS A 144 19.45 12.01 36.59
N ARG A 145 18.32 12.73 36.69
CA ARG A 145 18.29 14.17 36.96
C ARG A 145 18.73 14.44 38.40
N VAL A 146 19.53 15.49 38.61
CA VAL A 146 20.17 15.81 39.91
C VAL A 146 19.22 16.49 40.90
N GLN A 147 18.19 17.17 40.40
CA GLN A 147 17.29 18.00 41.22
C GLN A 147 16.22 17.20 41.99
N ASP A 148 15.77 16.09 41.42
CA ASP A 148 14.66 15.25 41.93
C ASP A 148 14.94 13.74 41.89
N GLY A 149 16.01 13.31 41.22
CA GLY A 149 16.38 11.90 41.09
C GLY A 149 15.61 11.12 40.03
N GLU A 150 14.85 11.77 39.14
CA GLU A 150 14.15 11.09 38.05
C GLU A 150 15.12 10.27 37.19
N ARG A 151 14.73 9.06 36.75
CA ARG A 151 15.56 8.19 35.92
C ARG A 151 15.55 8.63 34.45
N CYS A 152 16.75 8.69 33.86
CA CYS A 152 16.95 9.05 32.46
C CYS A 152 17.75 7.97 31.76
N THR A 153 17.31 7.57 30.56
CA THR A 153 17.95 6.57 29.72
C THR A 153 17.95 7.02 28.26
N ALA A 154 19.10 7.46 27.74
CA ALA A 154 19.27 7.67 26.31
C ALA A 154 19.70 6.34 25.65
N THR A 155 19.18 6.03 24.47
CA THR A 155 19.67 4.95 23.60
C THR A 155 20.28 5.57 22.35
N PHE A 156 21.46 5.10 21.94
CA PHE A 156 22.14 5.56 20.73
C PHE A 156 21.27 5.27 19.51
N LEU A 157 21.29 6.18 18.54
CA LEU A 157 20.74 5.95 17.21
C LEU A 157 21.92 5.91 16.24
N SER A 158 22.07 4.78 15.54
CA SER A 158 23.04 4.63 14.46
C SER A 158 22.77 5.64 13.34
N LYS A 159 23.67 5.70 12.36
CA LYS A 159 23.43 6.54 11.19
C LYS A 159 22.18 6.09 10.42
N ASP A 160 21.94 4.79 10.44
CA ASP A 160 21.11 4.00 9.52
C ASP A 160 19.72 3.72 10.12
N GLU A 161 19.65 3.54 11.46
CA GLU A 161 18.42 3.52 12.28
C GLU A 161 17.56 4.81 12.17
N ARG A 162 17.98 5.81 11.38
CA ARG A 162 17.29 7.09 11.15
C ARG A 162 16.57 7.18 9.80
N ASP A 163 16.82 6.25 8.88
CA ASP A 163 16.29 6.29 7.51
C ASP A 163 15.50 5.03 7.10
N GLU A 164 15.68 3.88 7.78
CA GLU A 164 15.03 2.62 7.41
C GLU A 164 13.57 2.44 7.90
N ASP A 165 13.13 3.24 8.88
CA ASP A 165 11.87 3.03 9.64
C ASP A 165 10.71 3.97 9.21
N LEU A 166 10.88 4.72 8.11
CA LEU A 166 9.88 5.68 7.61
C LEU A 166 8.93 5.05 6.58
N ASP A 167 7.62 5.16 6.82
CA ASP A 167 6.61 4.71 5.86
C ASP A 167 6.60 5.60 4.61
N LEU A 168 6.69 4.99 3.43
CA LEU A 168 6.71 5.68 2.14
C LEU A 168 5.40 6.43 1.85
N TYR A 169 4.25 5.99 2.39
CA TYR A 169 3.00 6.75 2.31
C TYR A 169 3.03 7.99 3.21
N GLU A 170 3.62 7.88 4.41
CA GLU A 170 3.81 9.01 5.33
C GLU A 170 4.80 10.04 4.73
N VAL A 171 5.84 9.59 4.04
CA VAL A 171 6.78 10.43 3.26
C VAL A 171 6.07 11.21 2.13
N LEU A 172 5.11 10.57 1.44
CA LEU A 172 4.28 11.23 0.42
C LEU A 172 3.10 12.04 0.99
N GLY A 173 2.83 11.94 2.30
CA GLY A 173 1.73 12.62 2.97
C GLY A 173 0.35 12.14 2.52
N ILE A 174 0.20 10.82 2.33
CA ILE A 174 -1.01 10.14 1.86
C ILE A 174 -1.35 8.94 2.76
N ASP A 175 -2.59 8.45 2.64
CA ASP A 175 -3.07 7.24 3.29
C ASP A 175 -2.69 5.98 2.48
N ASP A 176 -2.72 4.78 3.07
CA ASP A 176 -2.34 3.53 2.39
C ASP A 176 -3.43 2.92 1.49
N GLU A 177 -4.70 3.31 1.63
CA GLU A 177 -5.82 2.84 0.79
C GLU A 177 -5.95 3.58 -0.57
N VAL A 178 -5.04 4.51 -0.90
CA VAL A 178 -5.19 5.40 -2.08
C VAL A 178 -4.83 4.77 -3.42
N ASP A 179 -5.37 5.32 -4.52
CA ASP A 179 -5.11 4.87 -5.89
C ASP A 179 -3.75 5.37 -6.47
N GLN A 180 -3.30 4.76 -7.56
CA GLN A 180 -2.05 5.15 -8.23
C GLN A 180 -2.07 6.60 -8.76
N LYS A 181 -3.24 7.17 -9.06
CA LYS A 181 -3.36 8.57 -9.49
C LYS A 181 -3.09 9.52 -8.32
N ALA A 182 -3.52 9.18 -7.11
CA ALA A 182 -3.23 9.92 -5.89
C ALA A 182 -1.72 9.90 -5.56
N ILE A 183 -1.07 8.73 -5.60
CA ILE A 183 0.39 8.58 -5.40
C ILE A 183 1.16 9.49 -6.37
N LYS A 184 0.85 9.39 -7.67
CA LYS A 184 1.47 10.20 -8.73
C LYS A 184 1.21 11.70 -8.58
N LYS A 185 0.06 12.09 -8.01
CA LYS A 185 -0.28 13.49 -7.71
C LYS A 185 0.47 14.01 -6.48
N ALA A 186 0.63 13.20 -5.44
CA ALA A 186 1.41 13.52 -4.25
C ALA A 186 2.90 13.70 -4.59
N TYR A 187 3.49 12.75 -5.30
CA TYR A 187 4.87 12.83 -5.80
C TYR A 187 5.12 14.12 -6.60
N ARG A 188 4.27 14.43 -7.61
CA ARG A 188 4.38 15.67 -8.41
C ARG A 188 4.36 16.94 -7.54
N LYS A 189 3.48 16.99 -6.53
CA LYS A 189 3.39 18.13 -5.59
C LYS A 189 4.65 18.29 -4.74
N LEU A 190 5.22 17.19 -4.27
CA LEU A 190 6.41 17.19 -3.40
C LEU A 190 7.71 17.42 -4.20
N SER A 191 7.84 16.83 -5.39
CA SER A 191 8.94 17.07 -6.32
C SER A 191 9.05 18.54 -6.74
N LEU A 192 7.91 19.22 -6.94
CA LEU A 192 7.86 20.66 -7.20
C LEU A 192 8.20 21.52 -5.97
N LYS A 193 8.07 20.98 -4.75
CA LYS A 193 8.45 21.65 -3.50
C LYS A 193 9.95 21.50 -3.23
N PHE A 194 10.46 20.27 -3.34
CA PHE A 194 11.83 19.87 -3.01
C PHE A 194 12.73 19.73 -4.25
N HIS A 195 12.42 20.44 -5.34
CA HIS A 195 13.22 20.40 -6.58
C HIS A 195 14.68 20.81 -6.30
N PRO A 196 15.71 20.19 -6.93
CA PRO A 196 17.11 20.48 -6.63
C PRO A 196 17.47 21.98 -6.66
N ASP A 197 16.97 22.73 -7.65
CA ASP A 197 17.19 24.18 -7.77
C ASP A 197 16.69 24.98 -6.55
N LYS A 198 15.68 24.46 -5.83
CA LYS A 198 15.12 25.05 -4.61
C LYS A 198 15.83 24.56 -3.35
N CYS A 199 16.36 23.34 -3.36
CA CYS A 199 17.12 22.74 -2.26
C CYS A 199 18.62 23.04 -2.28
N ALA A 200 19.15 23.82 -3.24
CA ALA A 200 20.58 24.00 -3.51
C ALA A 200 21.46 24.53 -2.34
N LYS A 201 20.88 24.88 -1.19
CA LYS A 201 21.58 25.26 0.05
C LYS A 201 21.02 24.60 1.32
N ASP A 202 20.07 23.67 1.21
CA ASP A 202 19.37 23.04 2.32
C ASP A 202 19.51 21.51 2.24
N ILE A 203 20.25 20.96 3.20
CA ILE A 203 20.58 19.53 3.31
C ILE A 203 19.32 18.70 3.66
N GLU A 204 18.39 19.23 4.44
CA GLU A 204 17.15 18.51 4.80
C GLU A 204 16.14 18.56 3.65
N CYS A 205 16.10 19.65 2.88
CA CYS A 205 15.35 19.74 1.62
C CYS A 205 15.84 18.66 0.62
N ALA A 206 17.17 18.51 0.46
CA ALA A 206 17.75 17.49 -0.40
C ALA A 206 17.47 16.04 0.07
N LYS A 207 17.61 15.76 1.38
CA LYS A 207 17.22 14.45 1.95
C LYS A 207 15.74 14.13 1.72
N MET A 208 14.85 15.11 1.92
CA MET A 208 13.42 14.92 1.71
C MET A 208 13.10 14.65 0.23
N MET A 209 13.81 15.26 -0.72
CA MET A 209 13.69 14.91 -2.14
C MET A 209 14.08 13.46 -2.41
N ASN A 210 15.21 12.99 -1.86
CA ASN A 210 15.63 11.59 -2.00
C ASN A 210 14.60 10.60 -1.44
N ARG A 211 14.04 10.89 -0.26
CA ARG A 211 12.96 10.08 0.34
C ARG A 211 11.68 10.10 -0.52
N VAL A 212 11.30 11.25 -1.09
CA VAL A 212 10.14 11.39 -1.99
C VAL A 212 10.33 10.64 -3.31
N ASN A 213 11.55 10.61 -3.86
CA ASN A 213 11.90 9.83 -5.04
C ASN A 213 11.82 8.32 -4.76
N LEU A 214 12.44 7.84 -3.68
CA LEU A 214 12.35 6.46 -3.19
C LEU A 214 10.88 6.02 -3.00
N ALA A 215 10.08 6.85 -2.32
CA ALA A 215 8.68 6.56 -2.08
C ALA A 215 7.85 6.45 -3.36
N TYR A 216 8.09 7.31 -4.36
CA TYR A 216 7.40 7.20 -5.66
C TYR A 216 7.90 6.05 -6.51
N GLU A 217 9.16 5.65 -6.43
CA GLU A 217 9.65 4.48 -7.17
C GLU A 217 9.05 3.17 -6.62
N VAL A 218 8.95 3.03 -5.30
CA VAL A 218 8.36 1.82 -4.69
C VAL A 218 6.84 1.83 -4.81
N LEU A 219 6.17 2.94 -4.49
CA LEU A 219 4.70 2.98 -4.46
C LEU A 219 4.05 3.26 -5.83
N GLY A 220 4.76 3.91 -6.75
CA GLY A 220 4.26 4.33 -8.06
C GLY A 220 4.31 3.23 -9.14
N ASP A 221 4.94 2.10 -8.85
CA ASP A 221 4.78 0.84 -9.59
C ASP A 221 3.90 -0.11 -8.76
N GLU A 222 2.95 -0.80 -9.41
CA GLU A 222 1.97 -1.64 -8.71
C GLU A 222 2.59 -2.92 -8.12
N ASP A 223 3.63 -3.45 -8.76
CA ASP A 223 4.27 -4.70 -8.34
C ASP A 223 5.21 -4.43 -7.15
N LYS A 224 6.03 -3.37 -7.24
CA LYS A 224 6.84 -2.89 -6.11
C LYS A 224 5.98 -2.46 -4.92
N ARG A 225 4.82 -1.81 -5.16
CA ARG A 225 3.88 -1.41 -4.10
C ARG A 225 3.35 -2.62 -3.34
N ILE A 226 2.94 -3.69 -4.02
CA ILE A 226 2.42 -4.88 -3.34
C ILE A 226 3.51 -5.59 -2.52
N LEU A 227 4.75 -5.67 -3.02
CA LEU A 227 5.87 -6.18 -2.23
C LEU A 227 6.11 -5.33 -0.97
N TYR A 228 5.99 -4.00 -1.08
CA TYR A 228 6.11 -3.09 0.06
C TYR A 228 4.96 -3.23 1.08
N ASP A 229 3.71 -3.38 0.62
CA ASP A 229 2.54 -3.52 1.49
C ASP A 229 2.46 -4.90 2.16
N THR A 230 3.03 -5.94 1.54
CA THR A 230 3.06 -7.32 2.04
C THR A 230 4.29 -7.66 2.90
N GLY A 231 5.44 -6.99 2.71
CA GLY A 231 6.69 -7.31 3.43
C GLY A 231 7.68 -6.14 3.59
N GLY A 232 7.23 -4.90 3.42
CA GLY A 232 8.06 -3.70 3.61
C GLY A 232 9.20 -3.58 2.60
N LEU A 233 10.20 -2.74 2.93
CA LEU A 233 11.33 -2.48 2.04
C LEU A 233 12.29 -3.69 1.93
N GLU A 234 12.24 -4.64 2.88
CA GLU A 234 12.96 -5.92 2.82
C GLU A 234 12.48 -6.74 1.61
N SER A 235 11.18 -7.01 1.49
CA SER A 235 10.62 -7.77 0.36
C SER A 235 10.68 -7.05 -0.99
N VAL A 236 10.78 -5.72 -1.02
CA VAL A 236 11.06 -4.98 -2.27
C VAL A 236 12.50 -5.24 -2.76
N LYS A 237 13.47 -5.36 -1.85
CA LYS A 237 14.86 -5.74 -2.19
C LYS A 237 14.94 -7.21 -2.62
N GLU A 238 14.43 -8.14 -1.79
CA GLU A 238 14.38 -9.58 -2.09
C GLU A 238 13.71 -9.84 -3.47
N GLY A 239 12.64 -9.10 -3.80
CA GLY A 239 11.91 -9.21 -5.08
C GLY A 239 12.58 -8.57 -6.29
N ILE A 240 13.73 -7.89 -6.13
CA ILE A 240 14.55 -7.32 -7.21
C ILE A 240 15.86 -8.14 -7.39
N GLU A 241 16.43 -8.68 -6.31
CA GLU A 241 17.72 -9.36 -6.31
C GLU A 241 17.76 -10.70 -7.08
N GLU A 242 16.61 -11.36 -7.33
CA GLU A 242 16.58 -12.69 -7.96
C GLU A 242 16.85 -12.72 -9.48
N ASP A 243 16.96 -11.57 -10.18
CA ASP A 243 17.32 -11.51 -11.62
C ASP A 243 18.84 -11.31 -11.85
N GLU A 244 19.67 -11.14 -10.81
CA GLU A 244 21.13 -10.99 -10.96
C GLU A 244 21.95 -11.74 -9.90
N GLY A 245 22.46 -12.92 -10.29
CA GLY A 245 23.28 -13.77 -9.42
C GLY A 245 24.70 -13.25 -9.20
N GLY A 246 24.90 -12.35 -8.23
CA GLY A 246 26.24 -12.14 -7.65
C GLY A 246 26.54 -10.81 -6.96
N GLY A 247 26.27 -10.75 -5.64
CA GLY A 247 27.17 -10.19 -4.63
C GLY A 247 27.59 -8.71 -4.69
N GLY A 248 27.14 -7.92 -3.71
CA GLY A 248 27.75 -6.62 -3.39
C GLY A 248 26.97 -5.85 -2.35
N GLY A 249 27.50 -5.70 -1.13
CA GLY A 249 26.92 -4.84 -0.11
C GLY A 249 27.07 -3.37 -0.47
N MET A 250 26.02 -2.76 -1.01
CA MET A 250 25.96 -1.35 -1.42
C MET A 250 24.70 -0.68 -0.84
N ASP A 251 24.73 0.64 -0.71
CA ASP A 251 23.63 1.46 -0.16
C ASP A 251 22.32 1.19 -0.94
N PRO A 252 21.17 0.91 -0.27
CA PRO A 252 19.87 0.74 -0.92
C PRO A 252 19.47 1.86 -1.88
N PHE A 253 19.88 3.10 -1.61
CA PHE A 253 19.66 4.23 -2.52
C PHE A 253 20.53 4.13 -3.79
N SER A 254 21.73 3.55 -3.68
CA SER A 254 22.65 3.37 -4.80
C SER A 254 22.30 2.19 -5.70
N MET A 255 21.68 1.12 -5.19
CA MET A 255 21.11 0.05 -6.03
C MET A 255 19.88 0.54 -6.82
N LEU A 256 19.15 1.52 -6.28
CA LEU A 256 17.93 2.04 -6.89
C LEU A 256 18.20 3.16 -7.92
N PHE A 257 19.15 4.06 -7.64
CA PHE A 257 19.49 5.20 -8.51
C PHE A 257 20.85 5.08 -9.24
N GLY A 258 21.63 4.03 -9.01
CA GLY A 258 22.95 3.80 -9.61
C GLY A 258 22.88 3.25 -11.03
N GLY A 259 22.80 4.14 -12.02
CA GLY A 259 22.47 3.78 -13.40
C GLY A 259 23.37 2.73 -14.07
N GLY A 260 22.75 1.71 -14.66
CA GLY A 260 23.42 0.69 -15.47
C GLY A 260 22.46 -0.21 -16.25
N GLN A 261 22.20 0.16 -17.52
CA GLN A 261 21.54 -0.65 -18.56
C GLN A 261 20.02 -0.94 -18.37
N GLN A 262 19.27 -0.72 -19.45
CA GLN A 262 17.84 -1.01 -19.58
C GLN A 262 17.58 -2.53 -19.64
N ARG A 263 17.48 -3.18 -18.47
CA ARG A 263 17.20 -4.63 -18.33
C ARG A 263 15.70 -4.92 -18.19
N LYS A 264 15.34 -6.20 -18.17
CA LYS A 264 13.94 -6.66 -18.34
C LYS A 264 13.06 -6.34 -17.13
N ARG A 265 11.75 -6.40 -17.33
CA ARG A 265 10.75 -6.46 -16.24
C ARG A 265 10.78 -7.86 -15.60
N GLY A 266 11.84 -8.14 -14.83
CA GLY A 266 11.87 -9.24 -13.87
C GLY A 266 11.04 -8.84 -12.64
N GLY A 267 9.79 -9.28 -12.58
CA GLY A 267 8.98 -9.15 -11.37
C GLY A 267 9.35 -10.25 -10.37
N GLY A 268 9.51 -9.91 -9.09
CA GLY A 268 9.76 -10.87 -8.02
C GLY A 268 8.70 -11.97 -7.92
N LYS A 269 9.00 -13.06 -7.19
CA LYS A 269 8.20 -14.29 -7.13
C LYS A 269 6.69 -14.05 -7.25
N ARG A 270 6.10 -14.49 -8.37
CA ARG A 270 4.66 -14.40 -8.59
C ARG A 270 3.93 -15.63 -8.06
N GLY A 271 2.93 -15.40 -7.22
CA GLY A 271 2.02 -16.41 -6.70
C GLY A 271 1.11 -16.99 -7.80
N GLN A 272 0.44 -18.09 -7.48
CA GLN A 272 -0.34 -18.86 -8.44
C GLN A 272 -1.62 -18.12 -8.88
N ASP A 273 -1.97 -18.30 -10.16
CA ASP A 273 -3.23 -17.81 -10.72
C ASP A 273 -4.39 -18.70 -10.25
N ALA A 274 -5.53 -18.09 -9.93
CA ALA A 274 -6.71 -18.77 -9.38
C ALA A 274 -7.84 -18.82 -10.40
N HIS A 275 -8.34 -20.02 -10.71
CA HIS A 275 -9.45 -20.23 -11.63
C HIS A 275 -10.80 -20.22 -10.87
N VAL A 276 -11.77 -19.45 -11.38
CA VAL A 276 -13.10 -19.27 -10.76
C VAL A 276 -14.19 -19.36 -11.83
N GLU A 277 -15.27 -20.10 -11.56
CA GLU A 277 -16.44 -20.14 -12.47
C GLU A 277 -17.44 -19.03 -12.12
N LEU A 278 -17.80 -18.17 -13.09
CA LEU A 278 -18.88 -17.20 -12.94
C LEU A 278 -20.14 -17.69 -13.64
N ALA A 279 -21.22 -17.91 -12.89
CA ALA A 279 -22.49 -18.37 -13.45
C ALA A 279 -23.30 -17.20 -14.06
N VAL A 280 -23.29 -17.06 -15.39
CA VAL A 280 -23.91 -15.95 -16.15
C VAL A 280 -25.24 -16.39 -16.79
N SER A 281 -26.22 -15.49 -16.97
CA SER A 281 -27.47 -15.83 -17.68
C SER A 281 -27.30 -15.83 -19.20
N LEU A 282 -28.22 -16.44 -19.95
CA LEU A 282 -28.16 -16.42 -21.41
C LEU A 282 -28.51 -15.02 -21.96
N GLU A 283 -29.35 -14.31 -21.21
CA GLU A 283 -29.78 -12.94 -21.39
C GLU A 283 -28.61 -11.95 -21.25
N ASP A 284 -27.78 -12.09 -20.21
CA ASP A 284 -26.54 -11.30 -20.03
C ASP A 284 -25.55 -11.52 -21.20
N MET A 285 -25.43 -12.75 -21.70
CA MET A 285 -24.54 -13.11 -22.82
C MET A 285 -25.11 -12.65 -24.18
N TYR A 286 -26.41 -12.36 -24.26
CA TYR A 286 -27.06 -11.81 -25.45
C TYR A 286 -26.95 -10.28 -25.47
N LEU A 287 -27.37 -9.61 -24.40
CA LEU A 287 -27.43 -8.15 -24.29
C LEU A 287 -26.07 -7.50 -24.01
N GLY A 288 -25.15 -8.23 -23.38
CA GLY A 288 -23.92 -7.68 -22.79
C GLY A 288 -24.22 -6.94 -21.49
N ASN A 289 -23.51 -7.29 -20.41
CA ASN A 289 -23.77 -6.75 -19.08
C ASN A 289 -22.51 -6.73 -18.19
N VAL A 290 -22.53 -5.93 -17.12
CA VAL A 290 -21.49 -5.96 -16.08
C VAL A 290 -22.01 -6.76 -14.89
N VAL A 291 -21.49 -7.98 -14.74
CA VAL A 291 -21.87 -8.91 -13.67
C VAL A 291 -20.91 -8.73 -12.49
N ASP A 292 -21.43 -8.33 -11.34
CA ASP A 292 -20.64 -8.19 -10.11
C ASP A 292 -20.40 -9.58 -9.47
N ALA A 293 -19.14 -9.99 -9.41
CA ALA A 293 -18.68 -11.27 -8.89
C ALA A 293 -17.97 -11.09 -7.54
N ALA A 294 -18.63 -11.50 -6.45
CA ALA A 294 -18.02 -11.49 -5.12
C ALA A 294 -17.06 -12.67 -4.95
N ILE A 295 -15.80 -12.39 -4.57
CA ILE A 295 -14.76 -13.41 -4.34
C ILE A 295 -14.11 -13.16 -2.98
N THR A 296 -14.03 -14.19 -2.16
CA THR A 296 -13.21 -14.19 -0.94
C THR A 296 -11.76 -14.56 -1.28
N ARG A 297 -10.79 -13.73 -0.90
CA ARG A 297 -9.36 -13.99 -1.12
C ARG A 297 -8.52 -13.69 0.12
N ARG A 298 -7.35 -14.33 0.25
CA ARG A 298 -6.38 -13.97 1.29
C ARG A 298 -5.63 -12.68 0.94
N VAL A 299 -5.52 -11.77 1.90
CA VAL A 299 -4.68 -10.57 1.83
C VAL A 299 -3.75 -10.50 3.04
N VAL A 300 -2.55 -9.94 2.87
CA VAL A 300 -1.58 -9.72 3.95
C VAL A 300 -1.96 -8.44 4.72
N CYS A 301 -1.93 -8.51 6.05
CA CYS A 301 -2.26 -7.40 6.92
C CYS A 301 -1.04 -6.50 7.14
N ARG A 302 -0.92 -5.44 6.33
CA ARG A 302 0.09 -4.38 6.41
C ARG A 302 0.36 -3.93 7.86
N LYS A 303 1.64 -3.83 8.24
CA LYS A 303 2.13 -3.46 9.59
C LYS A 303 1.68 -4.36 10.76
N CYS A 304 1.05 -5.52 10.54
CA CYS A 304 0.50 -6.37 11.62
C CYS A 304 1.43 -7.48 12.16
N ALA A 305 2.60 -7.73 11.57
CA ALA A 305 3.65 -8.54 12.21
C ALA A 305 3.99 -8.01 13.61
N GLY A 306 4.13 -8.91 14.59
CA GLY A 306 4.43 -8.61 16.00
C GLY A 306 3.36 -7.85 16.80
N LYS A 307 2.57 -6.97 16.18
CA LYS A 307 1.66 -6.03 16.87
C LYS A 307 0.31 -6.65 17.27
N LYS A 308 -0.40 -5.96 18.16
CA LYS A 308 -1.76 -6.31 18.64
C LYS A 308 -2.73 -5.11 18.57
N ASP A 309 -2.54 -4.25 17.57
CA ASP A 309 -3.35 -3.05 17.38
C ASP A 309 -4.77 -3.40 16.90
N GLY A 310 -5.75 -2.53 17.18
CA GLY A 310 -7.14 -2.76 16.80
C GLY A 310 -7.38 -2.94 15.29
N LYS A 311 -6.55 -2.31 14.45
CA LYS A 311 -6.55 -2.51 12.98
C LYS A 311 -6.17 -3.95 12.57
N CYS A 312 -5.49 -4.71 13.43
CA CYS A 312 -5.08 -6.09 13.19
C CYS A 312 -6.09 -7.14 13.70
N ALA A 313 -7.30 -6.72 14.12
CA ALA A 313 -8.37 -7.64 14.47
C ALA A 313 -8.76 -8.52 13.25
N GLY A 314 -8.89 -9.83 13.45
CA GLY A 314 -9.16 -10.80 12.37
C GLY A 314 -7.93 -11.25 11.58
N CYS A 315 -6.75 -10.63 11.74
CA CYS A 315 -5.52 -11.06 11.09
C CYS A 315 -4.90 -12.27 11.83
N GLY A 316 -5.00 -13.45 11.23
CA GLY A 316 -4.33 -14.69 11.66
C GLY A 316 -2.88 -14.77 11.18
N ARG A 317 -2.20 -15.90 11.40
CA ARG A 317 -0.90 -16.17 10.73
C ARG A 317 -1.11 -16.41 9.24
N CYS A 318 -0.19 -15.95 8.41
CA CYS A 318 -0.12 -16.40 7.01
C CYS A 318 0.30 -17.89 6.93
N PRO A 319 0.20 -18.54 5.75
CA PRO A 319 0.80 -19.86 5.51
C PRO A 319 2.33 -19.86 5.72
N ASN A 320 2.93 -21.03 5.85
CA ASN A 320 4.40 -21.16 5.87
C ASN A 320 5.00 -20.80 4.51
N GLU A 321 6.20 -20.25 4.52
CA GLU A 321 7.02 -19.98 3.34
C GLU A 321 7.97 -21.16 3.11
N VAL A 322 7.96 -21.75 1.91
CA VAL A 322 9.00 -22.73 1.55
C VAL A 322 10.24 -21.95 1.13
N ARG A 323 11.27 -21.92 2.00
CA ARG A 323 12.58 -21.30 1.69
C ARG A 323 13.62 -22.40 1.42
N MET A 324 14.55 -22.13 0.50
CA MET A 324 15.69 -23.01 0.26
C MET A 324 16.83 -22.66 1.22
N VAL A 325 16.97 -23.46 2.27
CA VAL A 325 18.00 -23.28 3.30
C VAL A 325 19.27 -24.00 2.85
N GLN A 326 20.40 -23.28 2.84
CA GLN A 326 21.71 -23.88 2.65
C GLN A 326 22.17 -24.53 3.96
N ARG A 327 22.41 -25.84 3.94
CA ARG A 327 22.90 -26.59 5.11
C ARG A 327 24.18 -27.33 4.75
N GLU A 328 25.24 -27.06 5.49
CA GLU A 328 26.48 -27.83 5.39
C GLU A 328 26.28 -29.22 6.03
N MET A 329 26.28 -30.26 5.21
CA MET A 329 26.08 -31.65 5.65
C MET A 329 27.41 -32.32 6.05
N ARG A 330 28.52 -31.84 5.48
CA ARG A 330 29.91 -32.15 5.83
C ARG A 330 30.79 -30.94 5.43
N PRO A 331 31.98 -30.75 6.03
CA PRO A 331 32.92 -29.70 5.63
C PRO A 331 33.12 -29.64 4.11
N GLY A 332 32.78 -28.51 3.50
CA GLY A 332 32.86 -28.28 2.05
C GLY A 332 31.72 -28.87 1.22
N MET A 333 30.67 -29.43 1.83
CA MET A 333 29.50 -29.99 1.16
C MET A 333 28.20 -29.35 1.66
N ILE A 334 27.87 -28.20 1.06
CA ILE A 334 26.60 -27.49 1.26
C ILE A 334 25.53 -28.12 0.37
N VAL A 335 24.37 -28.42 0.95
CA VAL A 335 23.17 -28.88 0.24
C VAL A 335 22.08 -27.82 0.41
N GLN A 336 21.37 -27.51 -0.67
CA GLN A 336 20.13 -26.72 -0.61
C GLN A 336 18.97 -27.65 -0.26
N GLN A 337 18.35 -27.44 0.90
CA GLN A 337 17.17 -28.18 1.34
C GLN A 337 15.97 -27.23 1.39
N GLN A 338 14.81 -27.68 0.91
CA GLN A 338 13.56 -26.95 1.10
C GLN A 338 13.06 -27.16 2.54
N GLU A 339 12.77 -26.07 3.24
CA GLU A 339 12.26 -26.06 4.61
C GLU A 339 11.06 -25.10 4.72
N GLU A 340 10.01 -25.51 5.44
CA GLU A 340 8.86 -24.67 5.74
C GLU A 340 9.21 -23.71 6.89
N VAL A 341 9.50 -22.46 6.54
CA VAL A 341 9.74 -21.37 7.49
C VAL A 341 8.39 -20.75 7.86
N GLN A 342 8.13 -20.56 9.16
CA GLN A 342 6.93 -19.84 9.60
C GLN A 342 7.04 -18.38 9.17
N SER A 343 6.03 -17.89 8.45
CA SER A 343 5.98 -16.50 7.98
C SER A 343 5.95 -15.51 9.14
N LYS A 344 6.70 -14.41 9.01
CA LYS A 344 6.70 -13.28 9.98
C LYS A 344 5.33 -12.59 10.05
N GLU A 345 4.63 -12.59 8.91
CA GLU A 345 3.45 -11.77 8.64
C GLU A 345 2.11 -12.40 9.02
N LYS A 346 1.09 -11.54 9.02
CA LYS A 346 -0.30 -11.93 9.30
C LYS A 346 -1.20 -11.74 8.11
N CYS A 347 -2.19 -12.60 7.97
CA CYS A 347 -3.11 -12.63 6.85
C CYS A 347 -4.57 -12.61 7.34
N LYS A 348 -5.46 -12.03 6.54
CA LYS A 348 -6.93 -12.15 6.70
C LYS A 348 -7.54 -12.62 5.38
N ASN A 349 -8.76 -13.15 5.45
CA ASN A 349 -9.59 -13.31 4.26
C ASN A 349 -10.44 -12.03 4.09
N GLU A 350 -10.58 -11.58 2.85
CA GLU A 350 -11.32 -10.38 2.50
C GLU A 350 -12.23 -10.65 1.29
N GLU A 351 -13.45 -10.13 1.33
CA GLU A 351 -14.40 -10.21 0.23
C GLU A 351 -14.20 -9.02 -0.70
N THR A 352 -13.87 -9.29 -1.97
CA THR A 352 -13.70 -8.29 -3.02
C THR A 352 -14.71 -8.54 -4.14
N VAL A 353 -15.42 -7.50 -4.58
CA VAL A 353 -16.31 -7.58 -5.76
C VAL A 353 -15.53 -7.22 -7.01
N LEU A 354 -15.39 -8.17 -7.93
CA LEU A 354 -14.83 -7.96 -9.26
C LEU A 354 -15.95 -7.69 -10.26
N LYS A 355 -15.74 -6.73 -11.17
CA LYS A 355 -16.72 -6.39 -12.21
C LYS A 355 -16.42 -7.17 -13.49
N ALA A 356 -17.17 -8.24 -13.73
CA ALA A 356 -17.04 -9.05 -14.94
C ALA A 356 -17.80 -8.39 -16.09
N HIS A 357 -17.07 -7.82 -17.04
CA HIS A 357 -17.62 -7.29 -18.27
C HIS A 357 -17.92 -8.46 -19.21
N VAL A 358 -19.20 -8.83 -19.32
CA VAL A 358 -19.68 -9.84 -20.28
C VAL A 358 -20.05 -9.10 -21.56
N GLU A 359 -19.29 -9.32 -22.61
CA GLU A 359 -19.57 -8.75 -23.94
C GLU A 359 -20.64 -9.54 -24.69
N GLN A 360 -21.28 -8.89 -25.66
CA GLN A 360 -22.29 -9.50 -26.51
C GLN A 360 -21.69 -10.71 -27.27
N GLY A 361 -22.40 -11.83 -27.21
CA GLY A 361 -22.05 -13.05 -27.93
C GLY A 361 -20.96 -13.91 -27.28
N MET A 362 -20.32 -13.50 -26.17
CA MET A 362 -19.28 -14.30 -25.51
C MET A 362 -19.74 -15.74 -25.27
N ASP A 363 -18.89 -16.72 -25.58
CA ASP A 363 -19.21 -18.15 -25.46
C ASP A 363 -19.13 -18.67 -24.01
N ASN A 364 -19.81 -19.79 -23.75
CA ASN A 364 -19.63 -20.54 -22.52
C ASN A 364 -18.21 -21.12 -22.44
N GLY A 365 -17.48 -20.79 -21.39
CA GLY A 365 -16.07 -21.14 -21.19
C GLY A 365 -15.09 -20.02 -21.52
N ALA A 366 -15.56 -18.86 -22.00
CA ALA A 366 -14.70 -17.70 -22.21
C ALA A 366 -14.10 -17.18 -20.87
N GLU A 367 -12.84 -16.74 -20.88
CA GLU A 367 -12.12 -16.36 -19.66
C GLU A 367 -11.91 -14.84 -19.54
N LEU A 368 -12.22 -14.29 -18.36
CA LEU A 368 -11.92 -12.91 -17.98
C LEU A 368 -10.76 -12.89 -16.97
N THR A 369 -9.66 -12.22 -17.32
CA THR A 369 -8.46 -12.18 -16.47
C THR A 369 -8.38 -10.89 -15.64
N PHE A 370 -8.38 -11.03 -14.32
CA PHE A 370 -8.20 -9.93 -13.36
C PHE A 370 -6.76 -9.96 -12.81
N PRO A 371 -5.87 -9.04 -13.24
CA PRO A 371 -4.46 -9.10 -12.89
C PRO A 371 -4.22 -8.84 -11.40
N ARG A 372 -3.34 -9.63 -10.77
CA ARG A 372 -2.92 -9.48 -9.35
C ARG A 372 -4.05 -9.57 -8.31
N MET A 373 -5.20 -10.15 -8.68
CA MET A 373 -6.34 -10.29 -7.79
C MET A 373 -6.40 -11.63 -7.02
N SER A 374 -5.49 -12.57 -7.27
CA SER A 374 -5.40 -13.86 -6.55
C SER A 374 -5.05 -13.68 -5.06
N GLU A 375 -4.88 -14.79 -4.34
CA GLU A 375 -4.40 -14.78 -2.96
C GLU A 375 -3.01 -14.14 -2.86
N GLN A 376 -2.83 -13.29 -1.85
CA GLN A 376 -1.52 -12.74 -1.51
C GLN A 376 -0.75 -13.71 -0.59
N LEU A 377 0.56 -13.73 -0.78
CA LEU A 377 1.53 -14.38 0.12
C LEU A 377 2.64 -13.36 0.44
N PRO A 378 3.24 -13.39 1.64
CA PRO A 378 4.35 -12.51 1.99
C PRO A 378 5.52 -12.66 1.00
N GLY A 379 6.13 -11.54 0.60
CA GLY A 379 7.26 -11.53 -0.34
C GLY A 379 6.93 -11.99 -1.77
N GLN A 380 5.64 -12.04 -2.15
CA GLN A 380 5.22 -12.46 -3.49
C GLN A 380 4.23 -11.48 -4.14
N ILE A 381 4.35 -11.29 -5.45
CA ILE A 381 3.34 -10.60 -6.26
C ILE A 381 2.16 -11.59 -6.44
N PRO A 382 0.91 -11.26 -6.07
CA PRO A 382 -0.22 -12.16 -6.25
C PRO A 382 -0.46 -12.49 -7.72
N GLY A 383 -0.91 -13.72 -7.98
CA GLY A 383 -1.33 -14.15 -9.31
C GLY A 383 -2.61 -13.45 -9.81
N ASN A 384 -3.03 -13.81 -11.01
CA ASN A 384 -4.30 -13.35 -11.60
C ASN A 384 -5.47 -14.18 -11.07
N ILE A 385 -6.69 -13.62 -11.11
CA ILE A 385 -7.91 -14.44 -11.12
C ILE A 385 -8.34 -14.63 -12.58
N ILE A 386 -8.49 -15.89 -12.99
CA ILE A 386 -8.96 -16.29 -14.32
C ILE A 386 -10.41 -16.77 -14.16
N MET A 387 -11.35 -15.96 -14.63
CA MET A 387 -12.77 -16.16 -14.41
C MET A 387 -13.45 -16.73 -15.65
N ALA A 388 -13.77 -18.02 -15.63
CA ALA A 388 -14.43 -18.71 -16.72
C ALA A 388 -15.96 -18.48 -16.67
N LEU A 389 -16.55 -17.99 -17.76
CA LEU A 389 -17.99 -17.76 -17.86
C LEU A 389 -18.74 -19.09 -18.04
N LYS A 390 -19.68 -19.38 -17.15
CA LYS A 390 -20.48 -20.61 -17.15
C LYS A 390 -21.95 -20.27 -17.36
N GLN A 391 -22.48 -20.64 -18.52
CA GLN A 391 -23.85 -20.31 -18.90
C GLN A 391 -24.86 -21.09 -18.03
N LYS A 392 -25.77 -20.38 -17.38
CA LYS A 392 -26.91 -20.95 -16.68
C LYS A 392 -27.88 -21.62 -17.69
N PRO A 393 -28.47 -22.78 -17.38
CA PRO A 393 -29.58 -23.33 -18.16
C PRO A 393 -30.76 -22.36 -18.19
N HIS A 394 -31.25 -22.02 -19.39
CA HIS A 394 -32.40 -21.14 -19.57
C HIS A 394 -33.68 -21.93 -19.90
N ALA A 395 -34.85 -21.45 -19.46
CA ALA A 395 -36.10 -22.20 -19.50
C ALA A 395 -36.73 -22.36 -20.89
N LYS A 396 -36.48 -21.44 -21.83
CA LYS A 396 -37.01 -21.52 -23.22
C LYS A 396 -35.97 -21.92 -24.27
N PHE A 397 -34.69 -21.62 -24.03
CA PHE A 397 -33.65 -21.62 -25.08
C PHE A 397 -32.40 -22.39 -24.65
N THR A 398 -31.88 -23.21 -25.58
CA THR A 398 -30.59 -23.90 -25.47
C THR A 398 -29.66 -23.38 -26.56
N ARG A 399 -28.58 -22.70 -26.16
CA ARG A 399 -27.52 -22.21 -27.05
C ARG A 399 -26.66 -23.36 -27.59
N LYS A 400 -26.23 -23.28 -28.84
CA LYS A 400 -25.18 -24.13 -29.44
C LYS A 400 -24.32 -23.28 -30.39
N GLY A 401 -23.13 -22.88 -29.94
CA GLY A 401 -22.36 -21.84 -30.62
C GLY A 401 -23.20 -20.56 -30.68
N ASN A 402 -23.37 -19.99 -31.89
CA ASN A 402 -24.18 -18.80 -32.10
C ASN A 402 -25.68 -19.10 -32.31
N ASP A 403 -26.07 -20.37 -32.50
CA ASP A 403 -27.46 -20.74 -32.76
C ASP A 403 -28.25 -20.97 -31.47
N LEU A 404 -29.54 -20.67 -31.50
CA LEU A 404 -30.48 -20.97 -30.42
C LEU A 404 -31.41 -22.12 -30.82
N HIS A 405 -31.76 -22.96 -29.85
CA HIS A 405 -32.78 -23.99 -30.01
C HIS A 405 -33.90 -23.81 -28.97
N MET A 406 -35.16 -23.99 -29.38
CA MET A 406 -36.28 -24.10 -28.45
C MET A 406 -37.23 -25.24 -28.85
N ASP A 407 -37.85 -25.87 -27.87
CA ASP A 407 -38.98 -26.78 -28.09
C ASP A 407 -40.30 -26.01 -27.93
N MET A 408 -41.15 -26.01 -28.96
CA MET A 408 -42.46 -25.36 -28.95
C MET A 408 -43.57 -26.42 -28.97
N VAL A 409 -44.36 -26.49 -27.89
CA VAL A 409 -45.46 -27.45 -27.74
C VAL A 409 -46.73 -26.93 -28.42
N ILE A 410 -47.16 -27.57 -29.50
CA ILE A 410 -48.41 -27.28 -30.23
C ILE A 410 -49.42 -28.43 -30.07
N THR A 411 -50.72 -28.13 -30.18
CA THR A 411 -51.79 -29.14 -30.15
C THR A 411 -51.94 -29.84 -31.50
N LEU A 412 -52.57 -31.01 -31.52
CA LEU A 412 -52.90 -31.72 -32.78
C LEU A 412 -53.73 -30.86 -33.75
N LYS A 413 -54.63 -30.01 -33.23
CA LYS A 413 -55.42 -29.06 -34.06
C LYS A 413 -54.52 -28.03 -34.74
N GLU A 414 -53.59 -27.44 -34.01
CA GLU A 414 -52.61 -26.47 -34.53
C GLU A 414 -51.64 -27.11 -35.53
N ALA A 415 -51.23 -28.36 -35.29
CA ALA A 415 -50.36 -29.11 -36.19
C ALA A 415 -51.02 -29.41 -37.55
N LEU A 416 -52.34 -29.65 -37.58
CA LEU A 416 -53.09 -29.98 -38.80
C LEU A 416 -53.62 -28.75 -39.55
N LEU A 417 -54.24 -27.80 -38.84
CA LEU A 417 -54.91 -26.63 -39.43
C LEU A 417 -53.98 -25.41 -39.57
N GLY A 418 -52.75 -25.51 -39.08
CA GLY A 418 -51.84 -24.38 -38.92
C GLY A 418 -52.08 -23.59 -37.64
N PHE A 419 -51.14 -22.68 -37.36
CA PHE A 419 -51.12 -21.87 -36.15
C PHE A 419 -50.33 -20.57 -36.35
N SER A 420 -50.51 -19.63 -35.42
CA SER A 420 -49.63 -18.49 -35.23
C SER A 420 -49.44 -18.26 -33.73
N ARG A 421 -48.20 -18.26 -33.26
CA ARG A 421 -47.84 -18.01 -31.86
C ARG A 421 -46.76 -16.95 -31.77
N LYS A 422 -46.89 -16.07 -30.80
CA LYS A 422 -45.88 -15.08 -30.40
C LYS A 422 -45.20 -15.54 -29.12
N PHE A 423 -43.90 -15.29 -29.00
CA PHE A 423 -43.18 -15.31 -27.72
C PHE A 423 -42.15 -14.17 -27.71
N ASP A 424 -41.69 -13.83 -26.51
CA ASP A 424 -40.70 -12.77 -26.31
C ASP A 424 -39.29 -13.41 -26.19
N HIS A 425 -38.33 -12.82 -26.89
CA HIS A 425 -36.92 -13.24 -27.01
C HIS A 425 -36.09 -12.81 -25.77
N LEU A 426 -34.76 -13.01 -25.81
CA LEU A 426 -33.81 -12.71 -24.74
C LEU A 426 -33.68 -11.21 -24.43
N ASP A 427 -33.94 -10.34 -25.42
CA ASP A 427 -34.05 -8.88 -25.30
C ASP A 427 -35.48 -8.38 -25.03
N GLY A 428 -36.45 -9.30 -24.97
CA GLY A 428 -37.88 -8.99 -24.84
C GLY A 428 -38.58 -8.61 -26.14
N HIS A 429 -37.92 -8.65 -27.31
CA HIS A 429 -38.60 -8.37 -28.58
C HIS A 429 -39.51 -9.54 -29.00
N PRO A 430 -40.60 -9.30 -29.77
CA PRO A 430 -41.64 -10.29 -30.00
C PRO A 430 -41.48 -11.09 -31.32
N VAL A 431 -40.99 -12.32 -31.24
CA VAL A 431 -40.90 -13.23 -32.40
C VAL A 431 -42.24 -13.92 -32.66
N VAL A 432 -42.66 -14.00 -33.93
CA VAL A 432 -43.88 -14.68 -34.38
C VAL A 432 -43.55 -15.93 -35.19
N VAL A 433 -43.95 -17.09 -34.65
CA VAL A 433 -43.82 -18.40 -35.32
C VAL A 433 -45.20 -18.87 -35.76
N SER A 434 -45.40 -18.88 -37.09
CA SER A 434 -46.59 -19.39 -37.74
C SER A 434 -46.28 -20.52 -38.73
N SER A 435 -47.30 -21.35 -38.99
CA SER A 435 -47.37 -22.30 -40.10
C SER A 435 -48.79 -22.35 -40.65
N SER A 436 -48.94 -22.38 -41.97
CA SER A 436 -50.22 -22.57 -42.68
C SER A 436 -50.32 -23.96 -43.33
N LYS A 437 -49.39 -24.86 -43.00
CA LYS A 437 -49.31 -26.23 -43.53
C LYS A 437 -49.32 -27.23 -42.38
N ILE A 438 -49.71 -28.47 -42.71
CA ILE A 438 -49.56 -29.61 -41.80
C ILE A 438 -48.10 -29.69 -41.37
N THR A 439 -47.87 -29.50 -40.08
CA THR A 439 -46.56 -29.59 -39.43
C THR A 439 -46.32 -31.04 -39.03
N LYS A 440 -45.07 -31.52 -39.04
CA LYS A 440 -44.72 -32.89 -38.64
C LYS A 440 -44.19 -32.96 -37.20
N PRO A 441 -44.35 -34.10 -36.50
CA PRO A 441 -43.75 -34.28 -35.17
C PRO A 441 -42.24 -34.11 -35.23
N ALA A 442 -41.67 -33.34 -34.29
CA ALA A 442 -40.25 -32.99 -34.23
C ALA A 442 -39.70 -32.25 -35.48
N GLU A 443 -40.56 -31.70 -36.34
CA GLU A 443 -40.14 -30.77 -37.39
C GLU A 443 -39.46 -29.54 -36.78
N VAL A 444 -38.40 -29.06 -37.42
CA VAL A 444 -37.62 -27.91 -36.96
C VAL A 444 -37.76 -26.77 -37.96
N LYS A 445 -38.40 -25.68 -37.56
CA LYS A 445 -38.44 -24.43 -38.33
C LYS A 445 -37.27 -23.54 -37.94
N ARG A 446 -36.52 -23.08 -38.94
CA ARG A 446 -35.45 -22.10 -38.79
C ARG A 446 -35.99 -20.69 -38.96
N MET A 447 -35.75 -19.83 -37.98
CA MET A 447 -35.99 -18.39 -38.01
C MET A 447 -34.62 -17.70 -38.15
N LYS A 448 -34.44 -16.86 -39.18
CA LYS A 448 -33.11 -16.36 -39.56
C LYS A 448 -32.71 -15.11 -38.76
N GLY A 449 -31.47 -15.07 -38.28
CA GLY A 449 -30.95 -13.92 -37.51
C GLY A 449 -31.51 -13.80 -36.09
N GLU A 450 -32.19 -14.84 -35.62
CA GLU A 450 -32.87 -14.92 -34.31
C GLU A 450 -32.04 -15.72 -33.28
N GLY A 451 -30.79 -16.06 -33.59
CA GLY A 451 -29.84 -16.72 -32.70
C GLY A 451 -29.15 -15.72 -31.75
N MET A 452 -28.02 -16.12 -31.17
CA MET A 452 -27.15 -15.23 -30.41
C MET A 452 -26.41 -14.26 -31.35
N PRO A 453 -26.08 -13.04 -30.90
CA PRO A 453 -25.11 -12.18 -31.59
C PRO A 453 -23.74 -12.88 -31.66
N ILE A 454 -23.01 -12.66 -32.76
CA ILE A 454 -21.67 -13.21 -32.96
C ILE A 454 -20.65 -12.37 -32.19
N HIS A 455 -19.84 -13.00 -31.34
CA HIS A 455 -18.80 -12.30 -30.58
C HIS A 455 -17.80 -11.58 -31.51
N ASN A 456 -17.41 -10.35 -31.15
CA ASN A 456 -16.69 -9.36 -31.99
C ASN A 456 -17.48 -8.80 -33.20
N PHE A 457 -18.61 -9.37 -33.58
CA PHE A 457 -19.46 -8.89 -34.69
C PHE A 457 -20.94 -8.78 -34.28
N PRO A 458 -21.32 -7.93 -33.29
CA PRO A 458 -22.66 -7.97 -32.70
C PRO A 458 -23.80 -7.53 -33.63
N SER A 459 -23.50 -7.02 -34.83
CA SER A 459 -24.49 -6.78 -35.88
C SER A 459 -24.92 -8.04 -36.62
N GLU A 460 -24.14 -9.12 -36.54
CA GLU A 460 -24.46 -10.44 -37.09
C GLU A 460 -24.96 -11.37 -35.97
N HIS A 461 -25.95 -12.20 -36.28
CA HIS A 461 -26.59 -13.12 -35.36
C HIS A 461 -26.71 -14.51 -35.99
N GLY A 462 -26.69 -15.56 -35.16
CA GLY A 462 -27.03 -16.92 -35.59
C GLY A 462 -28.53 -17.10 -35.92
N ASP A 463 -28.97 -18.35 -36.06
CA ASP A 463 -30.37 -18.68 -36.32
C ASP A 463 -31.07 -19.31 -35.09
N LEU A 464 -32.39 -19.14 -34.99
CA LEU A 464 -33.23 -19.85 -34.02
C LEU A 464 -33.90 -21.06 -34.66
N PHE A 465 -33.71 -22.22 -34.05
CA PHE A 465 -34.28 -23.49 -34.46
C PHE A 465 -35.42 -23.89 -33.51
N VAL A 466 -36.66 -23.68 -33.97
CA VAL A 466 -37.89 -24.00 -33.24
C VAL A 466 -38.31 -25.43 -33.60
N LYS A 467 -38.18 -26.36 -32.66
CA LYS A 467 -38.60 -27.76 -32.80
C LYS A 467 -40.01 -27.95 -32.28
N PHE A 468 -40.91 -28.54 -33.08
CA PHE A 468 -42.31 -28.71 -32.67
C PHE A 468 -42.55 -30.03 -31.95
N GLN A 469 -43.12 -29.94 -30.74
CA GLN A 469 -43.58 -31.09 -29.97
C GLN A 469 -45.11 -31.11 -29.92
N PHE A 470 -45.71 -32.30 -30.08
CA PHE A 470 -47.17 -32.42 -30.21
C PHE A 470 -47.81 -32.83 -28.89
N LYS A 471 -48.70 -31.98 -28.38
CA LYS A 471 -49.59 -32.34 -27.27
C LYS A 471 -50.84 -33.02 -27.82
N MET A 472 -50.88 -34.34 -27.68
CA MET A 472 -52.08 -35.13 -27.94
C MET A 472 -53.19 -34.80 -26.93
N PRO A 473 -54.47 -34.90 -27.31
CA PRO A 473 -55.58 -34.83 -26.37
C PRO A 473 -55.61 -36.10 -25.50
N ASN A 474 -55.85 -35.95 -24.19
CA ASN A 474 -55.88 -37.09 -23.26
C ASN A 474 -57.09 -38.01 -23.51
N GLN A 475 -58.20 -37.47 -24.01
CA GLN A 475 -59.46 -38.14 -24.30
C GLN A 475 -60.16 -37.44 -25.48
N LEU A 476 -61.08 -38.14 -26.14
CA LEU A 476 -61.94 -37.64 -27.23
C LEU A 476 -63.40 -38.03 -26.93
N SER A 477 -64.36 -37.16 -27.23
CA SER A 477 -65.79 -37.51 -27.16
C SER A 477 -66.18 -38.47 -28.30
N GLU A 478 -67.29 -39.19 -28.16
CA GLU A 478 -67.76 -40.09 -29.22
C GLU A 478 -68.04 -39.35 -30.55
N GLU A 479 -68.57 -38.12 -30.47
CA GLU A 479 -68.74 -37.21 -31.62
C GLU A 479 -67.40 -36.86 -32.28
N GLN A 480 -66.34 -36.63 -31.51
CA GLN A 480 -65.01 -36.36 -32.05
C GLN A 480 -64.42 -37.62 -32.70
N LYS A 481 -64.63 -38.81 -32.13
CA LYS A 481 -64.16 -40.07 -32.73
C LYS A 481 -64.83 -40.36 -34.06
N THR A 482 -66.15 -40.20 -34.16
CA THR A 482 -66.89 -40.47 -35.41
C THR A 482 -66.53 -39.46 -36.51
N LEU A 483 -66.38 -38.18 -36.18
CA LEU A 483 -65.89 -37.16 -37.12
C LEU A 483 -64.44 -37.42 -37.56
N ILE A 484 -63.56 -37.86 -36.65
CA ILE A 484 -62.16 -38.17 -36.98
C ILE A 484 -62.07 -39.39 -37.91
N GLY A 485 -62.82 -40.47 -37.67
CA GLY A 485 -62.87 -41.61 -38.60
C GLY A 485 -63.24 -41.20 -40.02
N GLN A 486 -64.36 -40.48 -40.17
CA GLN A 486 -64.83 -39.96 -41.46
C GLN A 486 -63.82 -39.06 -42.22
N ILE A 487 -62.84 -38.48 -41.52
CA ILE A 487 -61.82 -37.59 -42.09
C ILE A 487 -60.51 -38.34 -42.42
N PHE A 488 -60.20 -39.42 -41.71
CA PHE A 488 -58.91 -40.13 -41.82
C PHE A 488 -59.01 -41.55 -42.43
N ASP A 489 -60.21 -42.02 -42.77
CA ASP A 489 -60.43 -43.25 -43.55
C ASP A 489 -60.24 -43.04 -45.08
N GLN A 490 -59.26 -42.21 -45.48
CA GLN A 490 -58.84 -41.93 -46.87
C GLN A 490 -57.33 -42.11 -47.06
#